data_AF-A0A1J4UID5-F1
#
_entry.id   AF-A0A1J4UID5-F1
#
_cell.length_a   1.000
_cell.length_b   1.000
_cell.length_c   1.000
_cell.angle_alpha   90.00
_cell.angle_beta   90.00
_cell.angle_gamma   90.00
#
_symmetry.space_group_name_H-M   'P 1'
#
loop_
_entity.id
_entity.type
_entity.pdbx_description
1 polymer ?
#
loop_
_entity_poly.entity_id
_entity_poly.type
_entity_poly.pdbx_seq_one_letter_code
_entity_poly.pdbx_strand_id
1 'polypeptide(L)'
;MKKRQRGFDGLAIVSKRKRPPREEKQFKAAFGKISGKVFDDKTIDVLLGLINKKVISSLDYPIAQGKEAMVFRATVRDAATGQAEFRAVKIFKYETSSFFKSMQNYVEGDPRFRIPSTHRAMVQLWARKEYANLKKCFEAGVSVPEPLIQRENVVVMQFLGEEGIPCTLLEKSEVEDASALWKKVLQSLEKAYCAGLVHADLSSFNIIMCGNEPFFIDWGQSVLLEHPQAQWFLEKDVQNLVKFFNKLGVGASVKDVLERLQKRRARK
;
A
#
# COMPACT_ATOMS: atom_id res chain seq x y z
N MET A 1 -16.04 -35.54 -66.10
CA MET A 1 -14.61 -35.60 -65.72
C MET A 1 -14.22 -34.28 -65.05
N LYS A 2 -13.45 -34.36 -63.94
CA LYS A 2 -12.84 -33.27 -63.10
C LYS A 2 -13.83 -32.49 -62.20
N LYS A 3 -13.94 -32.67 -60.87
CA LYS A 3 -13.05 -32.62 -59.66
C LYS A 3 -12.54 -31.21 -59.25
N ARG A 4 -12.83 -30.86 -57.98
CA ARG A 4 -12.11 -29.99 -56.99
C ARG A 4 -12.20 -28.46 -57.20
N GLN A 5 -12.15 -27.57 -56.19
CA GLN A 5 -12.21 -27.58 -54.71
C GLN A 5 -12.31 -26.09 -54.27
N ARG A 6 -13.08 -25.83 -53.19
CA ARG A 6 -12.93 -24.81 -52.12
C ARG A 6 -12.30 -23.43 -52.43
N GLY A 7 -13.06 -22.38 -52.08
CA GLY A 7 -12.56 -21.08 -51.64
C GLY A 7 -13.57 -20.43 -50.68
N PHE A 8 -13.35 -20.58 -49.37
CA PHE A 8 -14.05 -19.84 -48.32
C PHE A 8 -13.32 -18.50 -48.19
N ASP A 9 -13.87 -17.43 -48.75
CA ASP A 9 -13.33 -16.08 -48.55
C ASP A 9 -13.79 -15.54 -47.20
N GLY A 10 -12.81 -15.40 -46.30
CA GLY A 10 -12.99 -15.03 -44.91
C GLY A 10 -13.48 -13.61 -44.73
N LEU A 11 -14.44 -13.45 -43.81
CA LEU A 11 -14.71 -12.18 -43.14
C LEU A 11 -13.46 -11.73 -42.37
N ALA A 12 -12.73 -10.76 -42.92
CA ALA A 12 -11.78 -9.97 -42.15
C ALA A 12 -12.54 -8.86 -41.41
N ILE A 13 -13.05 -9.17 -40.20
CA ILE A 13 -13.41 -8.13 -39.23
C ILE A 13 -12.10 -7.58 -38.66
N VAL A 14 -11.50 -6.63 -39.36
CA VAL A 14 -10.37 -5.85 -38.85
C VAL A 14 -10.92 -4.90 -37.78
N SER A 15 -10.77 -5.32 -36.52
CA SER A 15 -10.94 -4.49 -35.33
C SER A 15 -10.17 -3.18 -35.49
N LYS A 16 -10.89 -2.07 -35.68
CA LYS A 16 -10.34 -0.71 -35.63
C LYS A 16 -9.88 -0.43 -34.20
N ARG A 17 -8.64 -0.79 -33.86
CA ARG A 17 -7.97 -0.30 -32.65
C ARG A 17 -7.92 1.24 -32.74
N LYS A 18 -8.76 1.92 -31.94
CA LYS A 18 -8.76 3.39 -31.83
C LYS A 18 -7.35 3.83 -31.45
N ARG A 19 -6.83 4.84 -32.16
CA ARG A 19 -5.55 5.47 -31.81
C ARG A 19 -5.62 5.99 -30.37
N PRO A 20 -4.58 5.77 -29.56
CA PRO A 20 -4.57 6.25 -28.18
C PRO A 20 -4.69 7.78 -28.13
N PRO A 21 -5.43 8.36 -27.16
CA PRO A 21 -5.55 9.80 -26.98
C PRO A 21 -4.18 10.49 -26.85
N ARG A 22 -4.11 11.78 -27.20
CA ARG A 22 -2.86 12.58 -27.17
C ARG A 22 -2.17 12.53 -25.79
N GLU A 23 -2.96 12.51 -24.72
CA GLU A 23 -2.51 12.39 -23.33
C GLU A 23 -1.86 11.04 -23.04
N GLU A 24 -2.42 9.93 -23.53
CA GLU A 24 -1.80 8.60 -23.42
C GLU A 24 -0.45 8.54 -24.16
N LYS A 25 -0.35 9.23 -25.31
CA LYS A 25 0.89 9.31 -26.09
C LYS A 25 1.97 10.15 -25.39
N GLN A 26 1.58 11.27 -24.78
CA GLN A 26 2.48 12.13 -24.00
C GLN A 26 2.89 11.48 -22.69
N PHE A 27 1.96 10.82 -22.00
CA PHE A 27 2.25 10.01 -20.82
C PHE A 27 3.20 8.88 -21.18
N LYS A 28 2.91 8.04 -22.20
CA LYS A 28 3.84 6.99 -22.66
C LYS A 28 5.18 7.52 -23.16
N ALA A 29 5.30 8.77 -23.61
CA ALA A 29 6.58 9.37 -23.99
C ALA A 29 7.38 9.87 -22.77
N ALA A 30 6.72 10.50 -21.79
CA ALA A 30 7.32 10.94 -20.53
C ALA A 30 7.69 9.75 -19.64
N PHE A 31 6.77 8.80 -19.51
CA PHE A 31 6.97 7.53 -18.82
C PHE A 31 7.82 6.56 -19.63
N GLY A 32 7.88 6.64 -20.96
CA GLY A 32 8.65 5.74 -21.83
C GLY A 32 10.13 5.64 -21.47
N LYS A 33 10.70 6.72 -20.94
CA LYS A 33 12.09 6.77 -20.44
C LYS A 33 12.25 6.07 -19.07
N ILE A 34 11.19 5.97 -18.27
CA ILE A 34 11.14 5.27 -16.97
C ILE A 34 10.61 3.82 -17.14
N SER A 35 9.78 3.58 -18.16
CA SER A 35 8.95 2.38 -18.34
C SER A 35 9.67 1.23 -19.01
N GLY A 36 10.89 1.41 -19.51
CA GLY A 36 11.58 0.39 -20.31
C GLY A 36 11.72 -0.98 -19.61
N LYS A 37 11.57 -1.04 -18.28
CA LYS A 37 11.62 -2.29 -17.48
C LYS A 37 10.77 -2.30 -16.19
N VAL A 38 9.98 -1.27 -15.88
CA VAL A 38 9.44 -1.07 -14.50
C VAL A 38 7.96 -1.44 -14.34
N PHE A 39 7.15 -1.37 -15.41
CA PHE A 39 5.70 -1.62 -15.34
C PHE A 39 5.21 -2.46 -16.52
N ASP A 40 4.30 -3.39 -16.25
CA ASP A 40 3.59 -4.13 -17.30
C ASP A 40 2.51 -3.26 -17.96
N ASP A 41 2.12 -3.59 -19.20
CA ASP A 41 1.12 -2.85 -19.98
C ASP A 41 -0.18 -2.63 -19.21
N LYS A 42 -0.60 -3.63 -18.44
CA LYS A 42 -1.83 -3.54 -17.63
C LYS A 42 -1.73 -2.55 -16.48
N THR A 43 -0.57 -2.42 -15.83
CA THR A 43 -0.37 -1.36 -14.82
C THR A 43 -0.42 0.02 -15.48
N ILE A 44 0.14 0.17 -16.68
CA ILE A 44 0.07 1.43 -17.44
C ILE A 44 -1.39 1.81 -17.72
N ASP A 45 -2.21 0.86 -18.17
CA ASP A 45 -3.64 1.09 -18.41
C ASP A 45 -4.38 1.54 -17.13
N VAL A 46 -4.03 0.97 -15.98
CA VAL A 46 -4.60 1.36 -14.68
C VAL A 46 -4.22 2.81 -14.34
N LEU A 47 -2.95 3.18 -14.49
CA LEU A 47 -2.46 4.54 -14.23
C LEU A 47 -3.12 5.57 -15.16
N LEU A 48 -3.24 5.26 -16.45
CA LEU A 48 -3.99 6.09 -17.40
C LEU A 48 -5.46 6.23 -16.99
N GLY A 49 -6.08 5.15 -16.49
CA GLY A 49 -7.42 5.18 -15.94
C GLY A 49 -7.56 6.12 -14.73
N LEU A 50 -6.56 6.18 -13.86
CA LEU A 50 -6.53 7.10 -12.72
C LEU A 50 -6.39 8.56 -13.18
N ILE A 51 -5.57 8.81 -14.21
CA ILE A 51 -5.40 10.15 -14.81
C ILE A 51 -6.70 10.62 -15.47
N ASN A 52 -7.30 9.78 -16.31
CA ASN A 52 -8.55 10.11 -17.01
C ASN A 52 -9.70 10.40 -16.04
N LYS A 53 -9.69 9.77 -14.86
CA LYS A 53 -10.67 10.00 -13.78
C LYS A 53 -10.30 11.15 -12.85
N LYS A 54 -9.20 11.86 -13.14
CA LYS A 54 -8.67 12.98 -12.33
C LYS A 54 -8.36 12.59 -10.87
N VAL A 55 -8.09 11.32 -10.60
CA VAL A 55 -7.60 10.87 -9.28
C VAL A 55 -6.17 11.37 -9.06
N ILE A 56 -5.38 11.37 -10.13
CA ILE A 56 -4.05 11.99 -10.21
C ILE A 56 -3.96 12.75 -11.53
N SER A 57 -3.15 13.80 -11.60
CA SER A 57 -2.86 14.53 -12.84
C SER A 57 -1.58 14.01 -13.50
N SER A 58 -0.57 13.68 -12.70
CA SER A 58 0.67 13.06 -13.15
C SER A 58 1.19 12.08 -12.11
N LEU A 59 1.92 11.07 -12.59
CA LEU A 59 2.80 10.27 -11.74
C LEU A 59 4.21 10.84 -11.92
N ASP A 60 4.86 11.20 -10.81
CA ASP A 60 6.11 11.96 -10.85
C ASP A 60 7.31 11.01 -10.77
N TYR A 61 7.93 10.88 -9.60
CA TYR A 61 9.13 10.07 -9.37
C TYR A 61 8.94 9.07 -8.22
N PRO A 62 9.73 7.97 -8.20
CA PRO A 62 9.68 7.02 -7.10
C PRO A 62 10.19 7.66 -5.80
N ILE A 63 9.44 7.47 -4.71
CA ILE A 63 9.80 7.92 -3.36
C ILE A 63 10.22 6.76 -2.45
N ALA A 64 9.82 5.52 -2.78
CA ALA A 64 10.28 4.33 -2.10
C ALA A 64 10.32 3.13 -3.05
N GLN A 65 11.30 2.24 -2.85
CA GLN A 65 11.45 1.00 -3.60
C GLN A 65 11.61 -0.17 -2.64
N GLY A 66 10.59 -1.03 -2.59
CA GLY A 66 10.60 -2.27 -1.85
C GLY A 66 10.77 -3.49 -2.77
N LYS A 67 10.90 -4.65 -2.15
CA LYS A 67 10.99 -5.93 -2.87
C LYS A 67 9.65 -6.28 -3.56
N GLU A 68 8.53 -5.95 -2.94
CA GLU A 68 7.18 -6.27 -3.42
C GLU A 68 6.52 -5.14 -4.21
N ALA A 69 6.84 -3.89 -3.88
CA ALA A 69 6.16 -2.72 -4.43
C ALA A 69 7.11 -1.54 -4.62
N MET A 70 6.67 -0.56 -5.40
CA MET A 70 7.27 0.76 -5.48
C MET A 70 6.23 1.80 -5.12
N VAL A 71 6.66 2.86 -4.44
CA VAL A 71 5.80 4.00 -4.12
C VAL A 71 6.29 5.19 -4.91
N PHE A 72 5.37 5.88 -5.56
CA PHE A 72 5.62 7.07 -6.35
C PHE A 72 4.89 8.26 -5.73
N ARG A 73 5.48 9.45 -5.87
CA ARG A 73 4.72 10.68 -5.72
C ARG A 73 3.88 10.89 -6.97
N ALA A 74 2.65 11.34 -6.79
CA ALA A 74 1.79 11.82 -7.85
C ALA A 74 1.31 13.23 -7.53
N THR A 75 1.14 14.05 -8.56
CA THR A 75 0.56 15.39 -8.42
C THR A 75 -0.92 15.34 -8.79
N VAL A 76 -1.75 16.02 -8.02
CA VAL A 76 -3.14 16.35 -8.33
C VAL A 76 -3.20 17.86 -8.50
N ARG A 77 -3.74 18.35 -9.61
CA ARG A 77 -3.96 19.78 -9.82
C ARG A 77 -5.42 20.11 -9.64
N ASP A 78 -5.70 21.04 -8.73
CA ASP A 78 -7.02 21.65 -8.64
C ASP A 78 -7.32 22.39 -9.96
N ALA A 79 -8.46 22.07 -10.56
CA ALA A 79 -8.81 22.61 -11.87
C ALA A 79 -9.23 24.09 -11.83
N ALA A 80 -9.66 24.59 -10.67
CA ALA A 80 -10.12 25.96 -10.47
C ALA A 80 -8.99 26.88 -10.01
N THR A 81 -8.13 26.43 -9.09
CA THR A 81 -7.07 27.25 -8.49
C THR A 81 -5.69 27.00 -9.09
N GLY A 82 -5.50 25.85 -9.77
CA GLY A 82 -4.19 25.42 -10.27
C GLY A 82 -3.23 24.95 -9.18
N GLN A 83 -3.65 24.94 -7.90
CA GLN A 83 -2.83 24.45 -6.79
C GLN A 83 -2.52 22.97 -6.95
N ALA A 84 -1.31 22.60 -6.55
CA ALA A 84 -0.83 21.23 -6.60
C ALA A 84 -0.96 20.58 -5.21
N GLU A 85 -1.69 19.48 -5.15
CA GLU A 85 -1.67 18.53 -4.04
C GLU A 85 -0.86 17.30 -4.43
N PHE A 86 -0.37 16.56 -3.43
CA PHE A 86 0.40 15.35 -3.65
C PHE A 86 -0.32 14.12 -3.11
N ARG A 87 -0.15 13.01 -3.83
CA ARG A 87 -0.65 11.68 -3.45
C ARG A 87 0.49 10.67 -3.52
N ALA A 88 0.43 9.63 -2.70
CA ALA A 88 1.32 8.49 -2.79
C ALA A 88 0.64 7.38 -3.60
N VAL A 89 1.32 6.85 -4.60
CA VAL A 89 0.83 5.76 -5.47
C VAL A 89 1.74 4.55 -5.27
N LYS A 90 1.24 3.57 -4.51
CA LYS A 90 1.92 2.27 -4.30
C LYS A 90 1.51 1.30 -5.40
N ILE A 91 2.49 0.77 -6.10
CA ILE A 91 2.33 -0.15 -7.24
C ILE A 91 3.01 -1.47 -6.86
N PHE A 92 2.23 -2.54 -6.76
CA PHE A 92 2.75 -3.88 -6.47
C PHE A 92 3.28 -4.54 -7.74
N LYS A 93 4.43 -5.21 -7.63
CA LYS A 93 5.16 -5.84 -8.72
C LYS A 93 4.60 -7.24 -9.00
N TYR A 94 4.37 -7.56 -10.27
CA TYR A 94 3.97 -8.90 -10.70
C TYR A 94 5.13 -9.89 -10.83
N GLU A 95 6.37 -9.43 -10.80
CA GLU A 95 7.54 -10.27 -11.12
C GLU A 95 8.11 -11.00 -9.88
N THR A 96 7.69 -10.62 -8.67
CA THR A 96 8.32 -11.14 -7.46
C THR A 96 7.75 -12.51 -7.08
N SER A 97 8.35 -13.57 -7.64
CA SER A 97 7.91 -14.98 -7.51
C SER A 97 8.12 -15.56 -6.10
N SER A 98 9.15 -15.12 -5.38
CA SER A 98 9.47 -15.63 -4.02
C SER A 98 8.45 -15.26 -2.93
N PHE A 99 7.53 -14.33 -3.21
CA PHE A 99 6.55 -13.84 -2.23
C PHE A 99 5.22 -14.57 -2.24
N PHE A 100 4.90 -15.32 -3.28
CA PHE A 100 3.57 -15.90 -3.42
C PHE A 100 3.23 -16.86 -2.26
N LYS A 101 4.20 -17.65 -1.81
CA LYS A 101 4.03 -18.59 -0.69
C LYS A 101 3.94 -17.87 0.66
N SER A 102 4.78 -16.87 0.92
CA SER A 102 4.73 -16.12 2.18
C SER A 102 3.46 -15.30 2.29
N MET A 103 2.93 -14.80 1.17
CA MET A 103 1.69 -14.03 1.13
C MET A 103 0.48 -14.84 1.59
N GLN A 104 0.39 -16.12 1.21
CA GLN A 104 -0.74 -16.97 1.59
C GLN A 104 -0.94 -17.02 3.11
N ASN A 105 0.15 -17.08 3.88
CA ASN A 105 0.09 -17.14 5.35
C ASN A 105 -0.57 -15.91 6.00
N TYR A 106 -0.56 -14.74 5.35
CA TYR A 106 -1.22 -13.54 5.89
C TYR A 106 -2.63 -13.31 5.31
N VAL A 107 -3.09 -14.18 4.41
CA VAL A 107 -4.45 -14.17 3.85
C VAL A 107 -5.28 -15.31 4.42
N GLU A 108 -4.63 -16.42 4.76
CA GLU A 108 -5.26 -17.55 5.43
C GLU A 108 -6.01 -17.09 6.68
N GLY A 109 -7.23 -17.59 6.87
CA GLY A 109 -8.08 -17.20 7.99
C GLY A 109 -8.77 -15.84 7.88
N ASP A 110 -8.51 -15.02 6.86
CA ASP A 110 -9.26 -13.78 6.62
C ASP A 110 -10.50 -14.04 5.73
N PRO A 111 -11.73 -14.02 6.29
CA PRO A 111 -12.94 -14.37 5.54
C PRO A 111 -13.28 -13.35 4.43
N ARG A 112 -12.65 -12.17 4.43
CA ARG A 112 -12.85 -11.13 3.41
C ARG A 112 -12.20 -11.50 2.08
N PHE A 113 -11.26 -12.45 2.08
CA PHE A 113 -10.38 -12.72 0.96
C PHE A 113 -10.28 -14.22 0.66
N ARG A 114 -10.43 -14.59 -0.61
CA ARG A 114 -10.20 -15.96 -1.08
C ARG A 114 -8.86 -16.02 -1.80
N ILE A 115 -7.98 -16.93 -1.38
CA ILE A 115 -6.68 -17.18 -2.01
C ILE A 115 -6.89 -17.56 -3.48
N PRO A 116 -6.38 -16.77 -4.44
CA PRO A 116 -6.51 -17.06 -5.86
C PRO A 116 -5.45 -18.06 -6.31
N SER A 117 -5.71 -18.74 -7.43
CA SER A 117 -4.82 -19.73 -8.02
C SER A 117 -3.67 -19.14 -8.86
N THR A 118 -3.74 -17.86 -9.24
CA THR A 118 -2.74 -17.23 -10.11
C THR A 118 -1.92 -16.19 -9.36
N HIS A 119 -0.63 -16.09 -9.69
CA HIS A 119 0.28 -15.07 -9.14
C HIS A 119 -0.26 -13.65 -9.31
N ARG A 120 -0.73 -13.33 -10.52
CA ARG A 120 -1.30 -12.02 -10.83
C ARG A 120 -2.48 -11.67 -9.91
N ALA A 121 -3.42 -12.60 -9.75
CA ALA A 121 -4.59 -12.37 -8.90
C ALA A 121 -4.22 -12.26 -7.42
N MET A 122 -3.14 -12.91 -6.97
CA MET A 122 -2.62 -12.76 -5.62
C MET A 122 -2.05 -11.36 -5.39
N VAL A 123 -1.28 -10.82 -6.34
CA VAL A 123 -0.78 -9.44 -6.25
C VAL A 123 -1.94 -8.44 -6.18
N GLN A 124 -2.98 -8.62 -6.99
CA GLN A 124 -4.20 -7.81 -6.93
C GLN A 124 -4.96 -8.00 -5.60
N LEU A 125 -4.98 -9.21 -5.04
CA LEU A 125 -5.55 -9.48 -3.72
C LEU A 125 -4.79 -8.71 -2.64
N TRP A 126 -3.46 -8.69 -2.70
CA TRP A 126 -2.63 -7.98 -1.74
C TRP A 126 -2.88 -6.48 -1.73
N ALA A 127 -2.95 -5.87 -2.92
CA ALA A 127 -3.30 -4.47 -3.06
C ALA A 127 -4.68 -4.17 -2.45
N ARG A 128 -5.68 -5.04 -2.71
CA ARG A 128 -7.01 -4.94 -2.09
C ARG A 128 -6.97 -5.08 -0.57
N LYS A 129 -6.19 -6.03 -0.05
CA LYS A 129 -6.02 -6.27 1.38
C LYS A 129 -5.36 -5.08 2.07
N GLU A 130 -4.27 -4.55 1.52
CA GLU A 130 -3.62 -3.36 2.06
C GLU A 130 -4.56 -2.17 2.10
N TYR A 131 -5.28 -1.89 1.00
CA TYR A 131 -6.27 -0.82 0.96
C TYR A 131 -7.39 -1.03 1.99
N ALA A 132 -7.94 -2.25 2.12
CA ALA A 132 -9.00 -2.54 3.07
C ALA A 132 -8.52 -2.38 4.53
N ASN A 133 -7.29 -2.78 4.84
CA ASN A 133 -6.73 -2.66 6.18
C ASN A 133 -6.34 -1.22 6.50
N LEU A 134 -5.74 -0.49 5.56
CA LEU A 134 -5.54 0.96 5.67
C LEU A 134 -6.87 1.68 5.95
N LYS A 135 -7.93 1.35 5.19
CA LYS A 135 -9.26 1.98 5.36
C LYS A 135 -9.82 1.71 6.74
N LYS A 136 -9.76 0.46 7.20
CA LYS A 136 -10.22 0.06 8.53
C LYS A 136 -9.43 0.76 9.65
N CYS A 137 -8.12 0.93 9.48
CA CYS A 137 -7.27 1.67 10.41
C CYS A 137 -7.58 3.17 10.44
N PHE A 138 -7.74 3.79 9.26
CA PHE A 138 -8.10 5.20 9.13
C PHE A 138 -9.47 5.50 9.78
N GLU A 139 -10.49 4.68 9.52
CA GLU A 139 -11.82 4.78 10.13
C GLU A 139 -11.79 4.58 11.65
N ALA A 140 -10.84 3.79 12.16
CA ALA A 140 -10.63 3.60 13.60
C ALA A 140 -9.77 4.71 14.24
N GLY A 141 -9.36 5.73 13.46
CA GLY A 141 -8.55 6.85 13.93
C GLY A 141 -7.10 6.50 14.23
N VAL A 142 -6.60 5.37 13.70
CA VAL A 142 -5.17 5.04 13.72
C VAL A 142 -4.44 6.07 12.84
N SER A 143 -3.27 6.53 13.28
CA SER A 143 -2.45 7.41 12.45
C SER A 143 -1.85 6.62 11.27
N VAL A 144 -2.49 6.72 10.11
CA VAL A 144 -2.11 6.07 8.84
C VAL A 144 -2.36 7.06 7.70
N PRO A 145 -1.69 6.91 6.54
CA PRO A 145 -2.06 7.68 5.35
C PRO A 145 -3.52 7.44 4.97
N GLU A 146 -4.28 8.50 4.70
CA GLU A 146 -5.66 8.36 4.23
C GLU A 146 -5.71 7.51 2.93
N PRO A 147 -6.43 6.39 2.92
CA PRO A 147 -6.57 5.55 1.73
C PRO A 147 -7.65 6.10 0.81
N LEU A 148 -7.31 6.34 -0.45
CA LEU A 148 -8.19 7.04 -1.38
C LEU A 148 -8.86 6.06 -2.33
N ILE A 149 -8.06 5.27 -3.03
CA ILE A 149 -8.58 4.30 -3.99
C ILE A 149 -7.61 3.15 -4.22
N GLN A 150 -8.17 1.98 -4.52
CA GLN A 150 -7.41 0.84 -5.02
C GLN A 150 -7.97 0.41 -6.39
N ARG A 151 -7.07 0.10 -7.32
CA ARG A 151 -7.39 -0.47 -8.63
C ARG A 151 -6.31 -1.46 -9.01
N GLU A 152 -6.70 -2.71 -9.31
CA GLU A 152 -5.77 -3.77 -9.67
C GLU A 152 -4.61 -3.91 -8.65
N ASN A 153 -3.37 -3.72 -9.08
CA ASN A 153 -2.16 -3.74 -8.26
C ASN A 153 -1.71 -2.34 -7.80
N VAL A 154 -2.60 -1.35 -7.81
CA VAL A 154 -2.29 0.04 -7.46
C VAL A 154 -3.16 0.51 -6.30
N VAL A 155 -2.52 1.10 -5.30
CA VAL A 155 -3.17 1.77 -4.16
C VAL A 155 -2.73 3.23 -4.16
N VAL A 156 -3.70 4.14 -4.15
CA VAL A 156 -3.49 5.58 -4.01
C VAL A 156 -3.93 6.00 -2.62
N MET A 157 -3.06 6.73 -1.93
CA MET A 157 -3.25 7.20 -0.56
C MET A 157 -2.68 8.60 -0.36
N GLN A 158 -2.91 9.19 0.81
CA GLN A 158 -2.31 10.45 1.23
C GLN A 158 -0.79 10.42 1.06
N PHE A 159 -0.26 11.50 0.49
CA PHE A 159 1.17 11.74 0.55
C PHE A 159 1.52 12.31 1.92
N LEU A 160 2.43 11.63 2.61
CA LEU A 160 2.97 12.11 3.88
C LEU A 160 4.22 12.93 3.58
N GLY A 161 4.07 14.25 3.58
CA GLY A 161 5.13 15.19 3.23
C GLY A 161 4.63 16.61 3.07
N GLU A 162 5.56 17.55 2.97
CA GLU A 162 5.30 18.98 2.82
C GLU A 162 6.00 19.49 1.56
N GLU A 163 5.33 20.37 0.81
CA GLU A 163 5.85 20.95 -0.44
C GLU A 163 6.35 19.90 -1.48
N GLY A 164 5.79 18.69 -1.41
CA GLY A 164 6.15 17.58 -2.30
C GLY A 164 7.42 16.83 -1.91
N ILE A 165 7.99 17.13 -0.74
CA ILE A 165 9.11 16.42 -0.11
C ILE A 165 8.53 15.38 0.86
N PRO A 166 8.85 14.08 0.71
CA PRO A 166 8.29 13.04 1.58
C PRO A 166 8.88 13.14 2.99
N CYS A 167 8.04 12.85 3.98
CA CYS A 167 8.45 12.66 5.37
C CYS A 167 9.44 11.49 5.52
N THR A 168 10.16 11.47 6.65
CA THR A 168 11.25 10.52 6.90
C THR A 168 10.76 9.29 7.65
N LEU A 169 11.40 8.13 7.45
CA LEU A 169 11.14 6.95 8.27
C LEU A 169 11.61 7.18 9.70
N LEU A 170 10.89 6.66 10.70
CA LEU A 170 11.27 6.75 12.11
C LEU A 170 12.68 6.22 12.36
N GLU A 171 13.05 5.10 11.72
CA GLU A 171 14.41 4.55 11.80
C GLU A 171 15.51 5.57 11.42
N LYS A 172 15.20 6.51 10.54
CA LYS A 172 16.13 7.53 10.02
C LYS A 172 15.88 8.93 10.60
N SER A 173 14.96 9.04 11.56
CA SER A 173 14.56 10.32 12.13
C SER A 173 15.28 10.55 13.46
N GLU A 174 15.66 11.80 13.72
CA GLU A 174 16.07 12.21 15.06
C GLU A 174 14.82 12.32 15.94
N VAL A 175 14.89 11.75 17.14
CA VAL A 175 13.78 11.72 18.09
C VAL A 175 14.12 12.59 19.29
N GLU A 176 13.52 13.77 19.36
CA GLU A 176 13.74 14.72 20.46
C GLU A 176 13.08 14.26 21.77
N ASP A 177 11.80 13.89 21.71
CA ASP A 177 11.04 13.38 22.85
C ASP A 177 10.51 11.97 22.58
N ALA A 178 11.33 10.97 22.93
CA ALA A 178 10.99 9.57 22.76
C ALA A 178 9.78 9.13 23.60
N SER A 179 9.54 9.77 24.75
CA SER A 179 8.42 9.43 25.64
C SER A 179 7.09 9.91 25.07
N ALA A 180 7.05 11.15 24.55
CA ALA A 180 5.88 11.67 23.85
C ALA A 180 5.59 10.87 22.57
N LEU A 181 6.62 10.56 21.79
CA LEU A 181 6.47 9.75 20.58
C LEU A 181 5.97 8.34 20.90
N TRP A 182 6.53 7.69 21.92
CA TRP A 182 6.08 6.38 22.38
C TRP A 182 4.59 6.37 22.71
N LYS A 183 4.10 7.40 23.41
CA LYS A 183 2.68 7.55 23.74
C LYS A 183 1.81 7.60 22.48
N LYS A 184 2.22 8.34 21.45
CA LYS A 184 1.48 8.41 20.17
C LYS A 184 1.48 7.08 19.42
N VAL A 185 2.64 6.42 19.34
CA VAL A 185 2.78 5.08 18.71
C VAL A 185 1.90 4.06 19.43
N LEU A 186 1.93 4.05 20.76
CA LEU A 186 1.12 3.13 21.57
C LEU A 186 -0.39 3.39 21.42
N GLN A 187 -0.81 4.65 21.33
CA GLN A 187 -2.20 5.00 21.04
C GLN A 187 -2.66 4.50 19.66
N SER A 188 -1.83 4.65 18.62
CA SER A 188 -2.13 4.10 17.28
C SER A 188 -2.21 2.57 17.29
N LEU A 189 -1.28 1.91 18.00
CA LEU A 189 -1.30 0.45 18.17
C LEU A 189 -2.57 -0.03 18.90
N GLU A 190 -2.97 0.65 19.97
CA GLU A 190 -4.21 0.38 20.70
C GLU A 190 -5.45 0.49 19.80
N LYS A 191 -5.53 1.55 19.00
CA LYS A 191 -6.65 1.77 18.07
C LYS A 191 -6.72 0.67 17.01
N ALA A 192 -5.57 0.28 16.44
CA ALA A 192 -5.51 -0.79 15.45
C ALA A 192 -5.94 -2.14 16.05
N TYR A 193 -5.43 -2.46 17.25
CA TYR A 193 -5.83 -3.67 17.98
C TYR A 193 -7.32 -3.66 18.33
N CYS A 194 -7.87 -2.53 18.80
CA CYS A 194 -9.31 -2.39 19.07
C CYS A 194 -10.17 -2.42 17.80
N ALA A 195 -9.61 -2.13 16.63
CA ALA A 195 -10.26 -2.31 15.34
C ALA A 195 -10.28 -3.78 14.90
N GLY A 196 -9.56 -4.68 15.58
CA GLY A 196 -9.48 -6.08 15.18
C GLY A 196 -8.36 -6.39 14.19
N LEU A 197 -7.27 -5.62 14.22
CA LEU A 197 -6.12 -5.81 13.33
C LEU A 197 -4.81 -5.90 14.13
N VAL A 198 -3.91 -6.74 13.64
CA VAL A 198 -2.49 -6.82 14.04
C VAL A 198 -1.67 -6.53 12.79
N HIS A 199 -0.63 -5.70 12.91
CA HIS A 199 0.15 -5.27 11.75
C HIS A 199 1.00 -6.41 11.18
N ALA A 200 1.52 -7.28 12.04
CA ALA A 200 2.29 -8.49 11.72
C ALA A 200 3.69 -8.26 11.12
N ASP A 201 4.10 -7.00 11.00
CA ASP A 201 5.45 -6.58 10.58
C ASP A 201 5.77 -5.17 11.11
N LEU A 202 5.23 -4.77 12.27
CA LEU A 202 5.43 -3.42 12.77
C LEU A 202 6.84 -3.26 13.35
N SER A 203 7.53 -2.22 12.89
CA SER A 203 8.85 -1.81 13.36
C SER A 203 9.08 -0.33 13.03
N SER A 204 10.21 0.23 13.46
CA SER A 204 10.64 1.59 13.09
C SER A 204 10.83 1.81 11.58
N PHE A 205 10.96 0.73 10.80
CA PHE A 205 11.03 0.79 9.33
C PHE A 205 9.66 1.01 8.67
N ASN A 206 8.57 0.75 9.38
CA ASN A 206 7.19 0.86 8.89
C ASN A 206 6.41 2.01 9.57
N ILE A 207 7.13 2.97 10.14
CA ILE A 207 6.59 4.20 10.72
C ILE A 207 7.24 5.39 10.01
N ILE A 208 6.43 6.28 9.45
CA ILE A 208 6.87 7.57 8.89
C ILE A 208 6.66 8.66 9.95
N MET A 209 7.61 9.58 10.06
CA MET A 209 7.56 10.76 10.91
C MET A 209 7.35 12.01 10.07
N CYS A 210 6.19 12.65 10.24
CA CYS A 210 5.94 14.00 9.73
C CYS A 210 5.96 14.98 10.90
N GLY A 211 7.09 15.70 11.04
CA GLY A 211 7.39 16.41 12.27
C GLY A 211 7.37 15.45 13.47
N ASN A 212 6.51 15.74 14.44
CA ASN A 212 6.34 14.92 15.65
C ASN A 212 5.17 13.93 15.58
N GLU A 213 4.58 13.72 14.40
CA GLU A 213 3.46 12.80 14.20
C GLU A 213 3.90 11.48 13.52
N PRO A 214 3.72 10.31 14.19
CA PRO A 214 4.01 9.02 13.60
C PRO A 214 2.83 8.50 12.77
N PHE A 215 3.12 7.95 11.58
CA PHE A 215 2.14 7.31 10.70
C PHE A 215 2.56 5.88 10.38
N PHE A 216 1.67 4.92 10.60
CA PHE A 216 1.94 3.50 10.31
C PHE A 216 1.63 3.23 8.84
N ILE A 217 2.59 2.63 8.13
CA ILE A 217 2.49 2.29 6.71
C ILE A 217 2.65 0.78 6.51
N ASP A 218 2.36 0.32 5.30
CA ASP A 218 2.57 -1.07 4.88
C ASP A 218 1.67 -2.11 5.57
N TRP A 219 0.35 -1.91 5.48
CA TRP A 219 -0.65 -2.80 6.06
C TRP A 219 -0.93 -4.06 5.22
N GLY A 220 -0.13 -4.37 4.21
CA GLY A 220 -0.33 -5.53 3.33
C GLY A 220 -0.26 -6.87 4.07
N GLN A 221 0.64 -6.98 5.05
CA GLN A 221 0.83 -8.20 5.86
C GLN A 221 -0.08 -8.28 7.09
N SER A 222 -0.83 -7.22 7.41
CA SER A 222 -1.68 -7.22 8.61
C SER A 222 -2.75 -8.31 8.62
N VAL A 223 -3.01 -8.88 9.80
CA VAL A 223 -3.94 -9.99 10.01
C VAL A 223 -5.07 -9.60 10.95
N LEU A 224 -6.19 -10.30 10.85
CA LEU A 224 -7.29 -10.19 11.81
C LEU A 224 -6.91 -10.85 13.14
N LEU A 225 -7.63 -10.51 14.21
CA LEU A 225 -7.36 -11.09 15.54
C LEU A 225 -7.78 -12.55 15.65
N GLU A 226 -8.66 -13.00 14.77
CA GLU A 226 -9.08 -14.38 14.63
C GLU A 226 -8.04 -15.25 13.90
N HIS A 227 -6.99 -14.65 13.34
CA HIS A 227 -5.91 -15.38 12.69
C HIS A 227 -5.20 -16.30 13.71
N PRO A 228 -4.91 -17.58 13.39
CA PRO A 228 -4.31 -18.53 14.34
C PRO A 228 -2.99 -18.03 14.97
N GLN A 229 -2.23 -17.25 14.22
CA GLN A 229 -0.95 -16.66 14.66
C GLN A 229 -1.04 -15.19 15.08
N ALA A 230 -2.24 -14.59 15.20
CA ALA A 230 -2.42 -13.18 15.52
C ALA A 230 -1.66 -12.77 16.79
N GLN A 231 -1.75 -13.57 17.85
CA GLN A 231 -1.08 -13.31 19.11
C GLN A 231 0.44 -13.31 18.97
N TRP A 232 0.99 -14.26 18.22
CA TRP A 232 2.44 -14.34 17.96
C TRP A 232 2.93 -13.12 17.18
N PHE A 233 2.20 -12.70 16.14
CA PHE A 233 2.50 -11.49 15.37
C PHE A 233 2.43 -10.24 16.24
N LEU A 234 1.42 -10.12 17.11
CA LEU A 234 1.28 -8.99 18.01
C LEU A 234 2.47 -8.90 18.99
N GLU A 235 2.87 -10.04 19.56
CA GLU A 235 4.04 -10.09 20.44
C GLU A 235 5.31 -9.66 19.72
N LYS A 236 5.48 -10.03 18.45
CA LYS A 236 6.61 -9.59 17.61
C LYS A 236 6.58 -8.08 17.34
N ASP A 237 5.43 -7.55 16.93
CA ASP A 237 5.24 -6.11 16.73
C ASP A 237 5.60 -5.32 17.99
N VAL A 238 5.08 -5.75 19.15
CA VAL A 238 5.36 -5.11 20.45
C VAL A 238 6.83 -5.24 20.83
N GLN A 239 7.45 -6.41 20.64
CA GLN A 239 8.88 -6.62 20.90
C GLN A 239 9.76 -5.68 20.06
N ASN A 240 9.46 -5.53 18.77
CA ASN A 240 10.21 -4.65 17.87
C ASN A 240 10.11 -3.19 18.33
N LEU A 241 8.90 -2.74 18.64
CA LEU A 241 8.64 -1.39 19.13
C LEU A 241 9.34 -1.13 20.48
N VAL A 242 9.14 -1.99 21.47
CA VAL A 242 9.78 -1.86 22.79
C VAL A 242 11.30 -1.84 22.66
N LYS A 243 11.86 -2.72 21.83
CA LYS A 243 13.31 -2.74 21.57
C LYS A 243 13.81 -1.43 20.97
N PHE A 244 13.08 -0.84 20.02
CA PHE A 244 13.44 0.44 19.41
C PHE A 244 13.39 1.57 20.45
N PHE A 245 12.26 1.73 21.14
CA PHE A 245 12.06 2.84 22.09
C PHE A 245 12.91 2.72 23.36
N ASN A 246 13.30 1.50 23.77
CA ASN A 246 14.22 1.33 24.90
C ASN A 246 15.65 1.75 24.56
N LYS A 247 16.08 1.67 23.30
CA LYS A 247 17.35 2.29 22.87
C LYS A 247 17.32 3.81 23.00
N LEU A 248 16.13 4.41 22.95
CA LEU A 248 15.89 5.84 23.14
C LEU A 248 15.57 6.21 24.60
N GLY A 249 15.72 5.28 25.55
CA GLY A 249 15.59 5.56 26.99
C GLY A 249 14.16 5.51 27.56
N VAL A 250 13.16 5.03 26.83
CA VAL A 250 11.75 5.02 27.30
C VAL A 250 11.49 4.04 28.45
N GLY A 251 12.20 2.92 28.52
CA GLY A 251 12.02 1.93 29.60
C GLY A 251 10.70 1.16 29.55
N ALA A 252 10.16 0.90 28.35
CA ALA A 252 8.93 0.16 28.13
C ALA A 252 9.11 -1.36 28.33
N SER A 253 8.02 -2.03 28.75
CA SER A 253 7.94 -3.49 28.94
C SER A 253 6.93 -4.11 27.96
N VAL A 254 7.33 -5.21 27.32
CA VAL A 254 6.45 -5.97 26.39
C VAL A 254 5.19 -6.45 27.10
N LYS A 255 5.33 -6.97 28.32
CA LYS A 255 4.21 -7.47 29.14
C LYS A 255 3.19 -6.37 29.39
N ASP A 256 3.66 -5.20 29.81
CA ASP A 256 2.78 -4.09 30.18
C ASP A 256 2.02 -3.55 28.96
N VAL A 257 2.67 -3.50 27.79
CA VAL A 257 2.04 -3.12 26.53
C VAL A 257 0.94 -4.12 26.15
N LEU A 258 1.23 -5.43 26.18
CA LEU A 258 0.24 -6.46 25.84
C LEU A 258 -0.96 -6.45 26.79
N GLU A 259 -0.73 -6.38 28.10
CA GLU A 259 -1.80 -6.26 29.09
C GLU A 259 -2.66 -5.02 28.84
N ARG A 260 -2.03 -3.90 28.49
CA ARG A 260 -2.71 -2.65 28.19
C ARG A 260 -3.60 -2.77 26.94
N LEU A 261 -3.11 -3.41 25.88
CA LEU A 261 -3.91 -3.67 24.67
C LEU A 261 -5.14 -4.53 24.98
N GLN A 262 -4.96 -5.61 25.74
CA GLN A 262 -6.05 -6.50 26.16
C GLN A 262 -7.09 -5.76 27.03
N LYS A 263 -6.64 -5.02 28.04
CA LYS A 263 -7.51 -4.20 28.92
C LYS A 263 -8.28 -3.15 28.13
N ARG A 264 -7.66 -2.51 27.14
CA ARG A 264 -8.30 -1.49 26.30
C ARG A 264 -9.40 -2.10 25.43
N ARG A 265 -9.13 -3.25 24.80
CA ARG A 265 -10.10 -3.96 23.96
C ARG A 265 -11.31 -4.46 24.75
N ALA A 266 -11.10 -4.95 25.98
CA ALA A 266 -12.19 -5.43 26.84
C ALA A 266 -13.18 -4.34 27.29
N ARG A 267 -12.84 -3.05 27.10
CA ARG A 267 -13.70 -1.90 27.45
C ARG A 267 -14.55 -1.37 26.28
N LYS A 268 -14.38 -1.93 25.08
CA LYS A 268 -15.10 -1.55 23.87
C LYS A 268 -16.27 -2.50 23.64
#